data_AF-A0A529N6R8-F1
#
_entry.id   AF-A0A529N6R8-F1
#
_cell.length_a   1.000
_cell.length_b   1.000
_cell.length_c   1.000
_cell.angle_alpha   90.00
_cell.angle_beta   90.00
_cell.angle_gamma   90.00
#
_symmetry.space_group_name_H-M   'P 1'
#
loop_
_entity.id
_entity.type
_entity.pdbx_description
1 polymer ?
#
loop_
_entity_poly.entity_id
_entity_poly.type
_entity_poly.pdbx_seq_one_letter_code
_entity_poly.pdbx_strand_id
1 'polypeptide(L)' 'TRGLKDAYKSLIEALSHGGLANRVKVKLDWIESEIFEKEDPAPWLEKVHGILVPGGFGERGAEGKILAAKFAR' A
#
# COMPACT_ATOMS: atom_id res chain seq x y z
N THR A 1 1.45 -13.82 8.82
CA THR A 1 2.15 -12.54 9.07
C THR A 1 3.61 -12.48 8.60
N ARG A 2 4.40 -13.57 8.61
CA ARG A 2 5.81 -13.54 8.12
C ARG A 2 5.94 -13.55 6.58
N GLY A 3 5.21 -14.42 5.89
CA GLY A 3 5.31 -14.57 4.43
C GLY A 3 4.85 -13.37 3.59
N LEU A 4 3.90 -12.55 4.10
CA LEU A 4 3.43 -11.37 3.36
C LEU A 4 4.51 -10.28 3.29
N LYS A 5 5.26 -10.07 4.38
CA LYS A 5 6.35 -9.08 4.41
C LYS A 5 7.53 -9.53 3.54
N ASP A 6 7.82 -10.84 3.54
CA ASP A 6 8.88 -11.39 2.69
C ASP A 6 8.53 -11.27 1.20
N ALA A 7 7.25 -11.45 0.82
CA ALA A 7 6.79 -11.28 -0.56
C ALA A 7 7.02 -9.85 -1.11
N TYR A 8 7.12 -8.85 -0.24
CA TYR A 8 7.32 -7.45 -0.60
C TYR A 8 8.68 -6.89 -0.16
N LYS A 9 9.65 -7.75 0.21
CA LYS A 9 10.97 -7.33 0.69
C LYS A 9 11.64 -6.32 -0.23
N SER A 10 11.65 -6.58 -1.54
CA SER A 10 12.29 -5.68 -2.52
C SER A 10 11.64 -4.29 -2.56
N LEU A 11 10.32 -4.19 -2.37
CA LEU A 11 9.62 -2.91 -2.30
C LEU A 11 9.98 -2.14 -1.01
N ILE A 12 10.05 -2.84 0.12
CA ILE A 12 10.43 -2.25 1.41
C ILE A 12 11.86 -1.70 1.36
N GLU A 13 12.79 -2.43 0.75
CA GLU A 13 14.17 -1.99 0.55
C GLU A 13 14.25 -0.75 -0.37
N ALA A 14 13.51 -0.76 -1.49
CA ALA A 14 13.46 0.38 -2.40
C ALA A 14 12.93 1.66 -1.71
N LEU A 15 11.84 1.56 -0.93
CA LEU A 15 11.31 2.69 -0.17
C LEU A 15 12.26 3.15 0.94
N SER A 16 12.97 2.22 1.58
CA SER A 16 13.96 2.55 2.61
C SER A 16 15.14 3.33 2.01
N HIS A 17 15.66 2.88 0.87
CA HIS A 17 16.73 3.58 0.14
C HIS A 17 16.26 4.94 -0.39
N GLY A 18 15.04 5.02 -0.93
CA GLY A 18 14.43 6.28 -1.37
C GLY A 18 14.29 7.27 -0.22
N GLY A 19 13.85 6.81 0.95
CA GLY A 19 13.79 7.63 2.16
C GLY A 19 15.16 8.15 2.58
N LEU A 20 16.16 7.26 2.64
CA LEU A 20 17.54 7.61 2.99
C LEU A 20 18.12 8.67 2.05
N ALA A 21 17.96 8.50 0.74
CA ALA A 21 18.43 9.45 -0.27
C ALA A 21 17.80 10.84 -0.10
N ASN A 22 16.56 10.90 0.38
CA ASN A 22 15.82 12.16 0.63
C ASN A 22 15.89 12.64 2.09
N ARG A 23 16.70 11.99 2.94
CA ARG A 23 16.80 12.28 4.39
C ARG A 23 15.45 12.25 5.12
N VAL A 24 14.55 11.37 4.72
CA VAL A 24 13.24 11.15 5.35
C VAL A 24 13.06 9.70 5.76
N LYS A 25 12.30 9.46 6.83
CA LYS A 25 11.93 8.11 7.25
C LYS A 25 10.57 7.73 6.66
N VAL A 26 10.55 6.79 5.72
CA VAL A 26 9.29 6.22 5.21
C VAL A 26 8.66 5.34 6.28
N LYS A 27 7.41 5.64 6.65
CA LYS A 27 6.57 4.81 7.52
C LYS A 27 5.54 4.11 6.66
N LEU A 28 5.49 2.78 6.74
CA LEU A 28 4.54 1.96 5.99
C LEU A 28 3.31 1.67 6.86
N ASP A 29 2.13 2.08 6.38
CA ASP A 29 0.86 1.56 6.86
C ASP A 29 0.43 0.42 5.93
N TRP A 30 0.14 -0.75 6.49
CA TRP A 30 -0.23 -1.95 5.72
C TRP A 30 -1.73 -2.10 5.74
N ILE A 31 -2.36 -1.96 4.58
CA ILE A 31 -3.81 -2.01 4.44
C ILE A 31 -4.18 -3.15 3.49
N GLU A 32 -5.07 -4.02 3.93
CA GLU A 32 -5.62 -5.10 3.09
C GLU A 32 -6.63 -4.49 2.12
N SER A 33 -6.43 -4.65 0.81
CA SER A 33 -7.27 -3.96 -0.18
C SER A 33 -8.74 -4.39 -0.15
N GLU A 34 -9.04 -5.61 0.32
CA GLU A 34 -10.41 -6.12 0.49
C GLU A 34 -11.28 -5.24 1.40
N ILE A 35 -10.68 -4.43 2.29
CA ILE A 35 -11.44 -3.52 3.13
C ILE A 35 -12.19 -2.47 2.31
N PHE A 36 -11.59 -2.01 1.21
CA PHE A 36 -12.17 -0.99 0.34
C PHE A 36 -13.29 -1.52 -0.55
N GLU A 37 -13.50 -2.84 -0.61
CA GLU A 37 -14.66 -3.42 -1.29
C GLU A 37 -15.94 -3.26 -0.45
N LYS A 38 -15.81 -2.89 0.83
CA LYS A 38 -16.92 -2.78 1.79
C LYS A 38 -16.98 -1.41 2.47
N GLU A 39 -15.84 -0.77 2.64
CA GLU A 39 -15.70 0.49 3.36
C GLU A 39 -15.20 1.61 2.43
N ASP A 40 -15.55 2.85 2.76
CA ASP A 40 -15.01 4.03 2.09
C ASP A 40 -13.47 4.10 2.29
N PRO A 41 -12.66 4.26 1.22
CA PRO A 41 -11.23 4.42 1.35
C PRO A 41 -10.79 5.69 2.10
N ALA A 42 -11.60 6.76 2.10
CA ALA A 42 -11.17 8.08 2.59
C ALA A 42 -10.62 8.09 4.04
N PRO A 43 -11.28 7.49 5.05
CA PRO A 43 -10.76 7.45 6.42
C PRO A 43 -9.40 6.76 6.57
N TRP A 44 -9.06 5.88 5.62
CA TRP A 44 -7.82 5.12 5.61
C TRP A 44 -6.72 5.81 4.82
N LEU A 45 -7.06 6.51 3.74
CA LEU A 45 -6.11 7.01 2.76
C LEU A 45 -5.82 8.52 2.88
N GLU A 46 -6.69 9.31 3.51
CA GLU A 46 -6.43 10.74 3.77
C GLU A 46 -5.27 10.99 4.74
N LYS A 47 -4.97 10.00 5.59
CA LYS A 47 -3.92 10.08 6.61
C LYS A 47 -2.51 9.74 6.08
N VAL A 48 -2.36 9.35 4.81
CA VAL A 48 -1.08 8.94 4.23
C VAL A 48 -0.60 9.93 3.16
N HIS A 49 0.72 9.99 2.97
CA HIS A 49 1.35 10.90 2.00
C HIS A 49 1.60 10.26 0.64
N GLY A 50 1.30 8.97 0.50
CA GLY A 50 1.52 8.22 -0.73
C GLY A 50 0.87 6.85 -0.66
N ILE A 51 0.34 6.42 -1.80
CA ILE A 51 -0.38 5.15 -1.94
C ILE A 51 0.42 4.27 -2.90
N LEU A 52 0.87 3.12 -2.42
CA LEU A 52 1.53 2.10 -3.22
C LEU A 52 0.60 0.90 -3.37
N VAL A 53 0.15 0.63 -4.60
CA VAL A 53 -0.69 -0.52 -4.93
C VAL A 53 0.19 -1.58 -5.60
N PRO A 54 0.72 -2.57 -4.86
CA PRO A 54 1.56 -3.60 -5.46
C PRO A 54 0.73 -4.59 -6.28
N GLY A 55 1.40 -5.29 -7.20
CA GLY A 55 0.84 -6.47 -7.85
C GLY A 55 0.33 -7.48 -6.81
N GLY A 56 -0.80 -8.11 -7.08
CA GLY A 56 -1.35 -9.18 -6.24
C GLY A 56 -1.58 -10.43 -7.07
N PHE A 57 -1.48 -11.59 -6.44
CA PHE A 57 -1.82 -12.87 -7.07
C PHE A 57 -3.28 -13.22 -6.75
N GLY A 58 -4.05 -13.54 -7.79
CA GLY A 58 -5.47 -13.90 -7.68
C GLY A 58 -6.44 -12.72 -7.80
N GLU A 59 -7.74 -13.02 -7.77
CA GLU A 59 -8.83 -12.04 -7.98
C GLU A 59 -9.24 -11.29 -6.70
N ARG A 60 -8.91 -11.84 -5.53
CA ARG A 60 -9.30 -11.25 -4.24
C ARG A 60 -8.64 -9.88 -4.02
N GLY A 61 -9.44 -8.91 -3.59
CA GLY A 61 -8.97 -7.56 -3.28
C GLY A 61 -8.69 -6.70 -4.51
N ALA A 62 -9.04 -7.16 -5.72
CA ALA A 62 -8.79 -6.44 -6.97
C ALA A 62 -9.60 -5.14 -7.08
N GLU A 63 -10.89 -5.16 -6.74
CA GLU A 63 -11.73 -3.96 -6.78
C GLU A 63 -11.27 -2.95 -5.74
N GLY A 64 -10.89 -3.41 -4.55
CA GLY A 64 -10.33 -2.54 -3.52
C GLY A 64 -9.05 -1.82 -3.95
N LYS A 65 -8.18 -2.49 -4.74
CA LYS A 65 -7.01 -1.84 -5.34
C LYS A 65 -7.38 -0.77 -6.36
N ILE A 66 -8.40 -1.01 -7.17
CA ILE A 66 -8.93 -0.05 -8.14
C ILE A 66 -9.48 1.18 -7.40
N LEU A 67 -10.24 0.97 -6.32
CA LEU A 67 -10.80 2.05 -5.50
C LEU A 67 -9.70 2.88 -4.82
N ALA A 68 -8.67 2.25 -4.27
CA ALA A 68 -7.52 2.96 -3.69
C ALA A 68 -6.77 3.80 -4.75
N ALA A 69 -6.59 3.27 -5.95
CA ALA A 69 -5.95 3.99 -7.06
C ALA A 69 -6.83 5.15 -7.58
N LYS A 70 -8.16 4.98 -7.59
CA LYS A 70 -9.12 6.05 -7.92
C LYS A 70 -9.07 7.17 -6.89
N PHE A 71 -9.01 6.84 -5.59
CA PHE A 71 -8.89 7.83 -4.51
C PHE A 71 -7.61 8.68 -4.66
N ALA A 72 -6.52 8.08 -5.14
CA ALA A 72 -5.24 8.77 -5.30
C ALA A 72 -5.16 9.77 -6.47
N ARG A 73 -6.12 9.75 -7.42
CA ARG A 73 -6.15 10.62 -8.61
C ARG A 73 -6.94 11.89 -8.36
#